data_AF-A0A3D1CZM7-F1
#
_entry.id   AF-A0A3D1CZM7-F1
#
_cell.length_a   1.000
_cell.length_b   1.000
_cell.length_c   1.000
_cell.angle_alpha   90.00
_cell.angle_beta   90.00
_cell.angle_gamma   90.00
#
_symmetry.space_group_name_H-M   'P 1'
#
loop_
_entity.id
_entity.type
_entity.pdbx_description
1 polymer ?
#
loop_
_entity_poly.entity_id
_entity_poly.type
_entity_poly.pdbx_seq_one_letter_code
_entity_poly.pdbx_strand_id
1 'polypeptide(L)'
;SEVVWNYQGKFYDSEYINRNDIWSTAIPYTLDTKVASLYDQTNDLRYSKYVNKYSSSFIVSKVSFNSQYDGEHGLRMAEAYLNRAEAYARKSVEGDAAAAAKALADLNTLRESRYANSTYSPVSDLQGQKLLEFTLQERQRELVWEDGFRWIDIKRNHLSVTHVYTDDTGASHQYTLKADDPLYALPIPAS
;
A
#
# COMPACT_ATOMS: atom_id res chain seq x y z
N SER A 1 12.43 -0.45 1.47
CA SER A 1 12.27 -1.61 2.37
C SER A 1 10.84 -1.62 2.89
N GLU A 2 9.96 -2.37 2.25
CA GLU A 2 8.58 -2.49 2.69
C GLU A 2 8.52 -3.40 3.93
N VAL A 3 7.77 -3.03 4.98
CA VAL A 3 7.63 -3.87 6.18
C VAL A 3 6.83 -5.12 5.81
N VAL A 4 7.52 -6.25 5.81
CA VAL A 4 6.92 -7.57 5.77
C VAL A 4 6.59 -7.94 7.20
N TRP A 5 5.35 -7.66 7.61
CA TRP A 5 4.66 -8.26 8.77
C TRP A 5 5.37 -8.23 10.14
N ASN A 6 4.89 -7.39 11.05
CA ASN A 6 5.15 -7.55 12.49
C ASN A 6 3.89 -8.13 13.15
N TYR A 7 3.93 -9.42 13.53
CA TYR A 7 2.86 -10.06 14.30
C TYR A 7 3.20 -9.98 15.78
N GLN A 8 2.32 -9.32 16.54
CA GLN A 8 2.36 -9.17 18.00
C GLN A 8 3.72 -8.77 18.61
N GLY A 9 3.84 -7.48 18.89
CA GLY A 9 4.89 -6.92 19.72
C GLY A 9 4.72 -5.41 19.79
N LYS A 10 5.28 -4.78 20.82
CA LYS A 10 5.42 -3.33 20.80
C LYS A 10 6.29 -2.99 19.58
N PHE A 11 5.79 -2.15 18.68
CA PHE A 11 6.58 -1.67 17.54
C PHE A 11 7.85 -0.94 18.02
N TYR A 12 7.75 -0.28 19.19
CA TYR A 12 8.85 0.31 19.92
C TYR A 12 9.45 -0.70 20.90
N ASP A 13 10.78 -0.80 20.92
CA ASP A 13 11.55 -1.69 21.81
C ASP A 13 11.30 -3.19 21.53
N SER A 14 11.03 -3.54 20.28
CA SER A 14 11.12 -4.95 19.83
C SER A 14 12.58 -5.35 19.64
N GLU A 15 12.87 -6.65 19.72
CA GLU A 15 14.21 -7.19 19.41
C GLU A 15 14.69 -6.84 17.99
N TYR A 16 13.77 -6.50 17.08
CA TYR A 16 14.02 -6.26 15.67
C TYR A 16 14.04 -4.78 15.27
N ILE A 17 13.43 -3.89 16.07
CA ILE A 17 13.30 -2.46 15.77
C ILE A 17 13.53 -1.66 17.05
N ASN A 18 14.70 -1.02 17.15
CA ASN A 18 15.01 -0.08 18.22
C ASN A 18 14.34 1.27 17.93
N ARG A 19 13.63 1.83 18.92
CA ARG A 19 12.98 3.14 18.79
C ARG A 19 13.97 4.27 18.43
N ASN A 20 15.22 4.17 18.87
CA ASN A 20 16.23 5.18 18.58
C ASN A 20 16.68 5.16 17.11
N ASP A 21 16.57 4.01 16.43
CA ASP A 21 16.98 3.86 15.03
C ASP A 21 16.00 4.56 14.07
N ILE A 22 14.73 4.70 14.47
CA ILE A 22 13.68 5.42 13.73
C ILE A 22 14.05 6.90 13.53
N TRP A 23 14.79 7.48 14.48
CA TRP A 23 15.27 8.87 14.44
C TRP A 23 16.72 8.98 13.95
N SER A 24 17.35 7.85 13.60
CA SER A 24 18.70 7.76 13.07
C SER A 24 18.70 7.66 11.53
N THR A 25 19.87 7.72 10.91
CA THR A 25 20.04 7.51 9.46
C THR A 25 19.84 6.05 9.02
N ALA A 26 19.66 5.10 9.95
CA ALA A 26 19.51 3.68 9.68
C ALA A 26 18.08 3.22 9.95
N ILE A 27 17.13 3.67 9.11
CA ILE A 27 15.74 3.24 9.23
C ILE A 27 15.64 1.81 8.69
N PRO A 28 15.19 0.83 9.49
CA PRO A 28 15.17 -0.58 9.07
C PRO A 28 14.17 -0.86 7.93
N TYR A 29 13.22 0.06 7.71
CA TYR A 29 12.26 0.01 6.64
C TYR A 29 12.01 1.40 6.03
N THR A 30 11.60 1.45 4.77
CA THR A 30 11.17 2.65 4.05
C THR A 30 10.14 2.28 3.01
N LEU A 31 9.10 3.11 2.86
CA LEU A 31 8.17 3.01 1.74
C LEU A 31 8.95 2.95 0.43
N ASP A 32 8.53 2.06 -0.47
CA ASP A 32 9.11 1.93 -1.80
C ASP A 32 8.91 3.25 -2.58
N THR A 33 9.96 3.71 -3.25
CA THR A 33 9.93 4.96 -4.04
C THR A 33 8.88 4.91 -5.15
N LYS A 34 8.59 3.73 -5.70
CA LYS A 34 7.52 3.52 -6.69
C LYS A 34 6.17 3.84 -6.07
N VAL A 35 5.92 3.42 -4.83
CA VAL A 35 4.66 3.72 -4.12
C VAL A 35 4.60 5.19 -3.74
N ALA A 36 5.69 5.77 -3.25
CA ALA A 36 5.77 7.20 -2.99
C ALA A 36 5.49 8.04 -4.25
N SER A 37 5.91 7.57 -5.43
CA SER A 37 5.67 8.23 -6.72
C SER A 37 4.23 8.10 -7.24
N LEU A 38 3.40 7.23 -6.64
CA LEU A 38 2.00 7.10 -7.02
C LEU A 38 1.15 8.30 -6.60
N TYR A 39 1.57 9.05 -5.59
CA TYR A 39 0.85 10.20 -5.06
C TYR A 39 1.18 11.48 -5.85
N ASP A 40 0.17 12.33 -6.06
CA ASP A 40 0.43 13.74 -6.41
C ASP A 40 1.02 14.43 -5.18
N GLN A 41 2.30 14.82 -5.27
CA GLN A 41 3.04 15.39 -4.14
C GLN A 41 2.55 16.77 -3.70
N THR A 42 1.74 17.44 -4.52
CA THR A 42 1.24 18.79 -4.28
C THR A 42 -0.22 18.77 -3.84
N ASN A 43 -1.08 18.02 -4.56
CA ASN A 43 -2.52 18.11 -4.39
C ASN A 43 -3.14 16.93 -3.64
N ASP A 44 -2.48 15.76 -3.60
CA ASP A 44 -2.99 14.61 -2.84
C ASP A 44 -2.66 14.80 -1.35
N LEU A 45 -3.67 15.09 -0.54
CA LEU A 45 -3.52 15.34 0.89
C LEU A 45 -2.98 14.11 1.64
N ARG A 46 -3.08 12.92 1.04
CA ARG A 46 -2.49 11.70 1.60
C ARG A 46 -0.98 11.75 1.57
N TYR A 47 -0.35 12.38 0.59
CA TYR A 47 1.11 12.45 0.54
C TYR A 47 1.66 13.16 1.77
N SER A 48 1.16 14.37 2.05
CA SER A 48 1.60 15.17 3.20
C SER A 48 1.18 14.58 4.56
N LYS A 49 0.08 13.82 4.61
CA LYS A 49 -0.40 13.18 5.85
C LYS A 49 0.22 11.81 6.12
N TYR A 50 0.43 11.02 5.09
CA TYR A 50 0.85 9.62 5.22
C TYR A 50 2.34 9.48 5.08
N VAL A 51 3.03 10.32 4.31
CA VAL A 51 4.43 10.10 3.93
C VAL A 51 5.34 11.18 4.52
N ASN A 52 6.27 10.77 5.37
CA ASN A 52 7.34 11.62 5.89
C ASN A 52 8.65 11.25 5.24
N LYS A 53 9.34 12.22 4.65
CA LYS A 53 10.64 11.99 4.01
C LYS A 53 11.78 12.38 4.94
N TYR A 54 12.71 11.45 5.15
CA TYR A 54 13.92 11.63 5.94
C TYR A 54 15.14 11.26 5.09
N SER A 55 15.87 12.25 4.59
CA SER A 55 16.98 12.05 3.65
C SER A 55 16.54 11.21 2.43
N SER A 56 17.10 10.00 2.25
CA SER A 56 16.76 9.04 1.20
C SER A 56 15.61 8.08 1.56
N SER A 57 15.06 8.15 2.78
CA SER A 57 14.05 7.23 3.29
C SER A 57 12.67 7.90 3.45
N PHE A 58 11.63 7.09 3.41
CA PHE A 58 10.21 7.45 3.53
C PHE A 58 9.57 6.64 4.64
N ILE A 59 9.09 7.32 5.70
CA ILE A 59 8.33 6.72 6.79
C ILE A 59 6.85 7.00 6.58
N VAL A 60 6.01 5.99 6.78
CA VAL A 60 4.56 6.16 6.73
C VAL A 60 3.98 6.41 8.12
N SER A 61 3.22 7.50 8.30
CA SER A 61 2.63 7.94 9.57
C SER A 61 1.10 7.89 9.56
N LYS A 62 0.52 7.02 8.73
CA LYS A 62 -0.92 6.96 8.52
C LYS A 62 -1.68 6.31 9.67
N VAL A 63 -1.09 5.26 10.25
CA VAL A 63 -1.64 4.57 11.41
C VAL A 63 -0.81 4.99 12.61
N SER A 64 -1.49 5.51 13.62
CA SER A 64 -0.97 5.92 14.92
C SER A 64 -0.42 4.70 15.64
N PHE A 65 0.75 4.87 16.24
CA PHE A 65 1.40 3.84 17.04
C PHE A 65 0.96 3.87 18.52
N ASN A 66 -0.04 4.68 18.87
CA ASN A 66 -0.49 4.87 20.25
C ASN A 66 -1.81 4.12 20.53
N SER A 67 -1.70 3.04 21.31
CA SER A 67 -2.80 2.15 21.70
C SER A 67 -3.90 2.79 22.56
N GLN A 68 -3.74 4.05 23.01
CA GLN A 68 -4.80 4.74 23.75
C GLN A 68 -5.93 5.27 22.85
N TYR A 69 -5.72 5.32 21.53
CA TYR A 69 -6.64 5.95 20.59
C TYR A 69 -7.00 5.03 19.41
N ASP A 70 -7.00 3.71 19.62
CA ASP A 70 -7.18 2.62 18.63
C ASP A 70 -8.55 2.62 17.92
N GLY A 71 -8.87 3.70 17.20
CA GLY A 71 -9.99 3.81 16.26
C GLY A 71 -9.55 3.68 14.80
N GLU A 72 -8.29 3.35 14.54
CA GLU A 72 -7.67 3.43 13.22
C GLU A 72 -7.58 2.07 12.49
N HIS A 73 -8.01 0.99 13.16
CA HIS A 73 -8.02 -0.36 12.64
C HIS A 73 -9.46 -0.84 12.37
N GLY A 74 -9.68 -1.51 11.24
CA GLY A 74 -10.97 -2.08 10.88
C GLY A 74 -11.51 -1.63 9.52
N LEU A 75 -12.73 -2.09 9.21
CA LEU A 75 -13.34 -1.88 7.90
C LEU A 75 -13.72 -0.41 7.69
N ARG A 76 -13.18 0.19 6.62
CA ARG A 76 -13.48 1.58 6.23
C ARG A 76 -14.32 1.62 4.98
N MET A 77 -15.11 2.69 4.83
CA MET A 77 -15.87 2.92 3.60
C MET A 77 -14.97 3.05 2.37
N ALA A 78 -13.75 3.57 2.52
CA ALA A 78 -12.77 3.61 1.43
C ALA A 78 -12.45 2.20 0.91
N GLU A 79 -12.29 1.22 1.78
CA GLU A 79 -12.07 -0.17 1.38
C GLU A 79 -13.27 -0.73 0.63
N ALA A 80 -14.50 -0.44 1.07
CA ALA A 80 -15.71 -0.86 0.38
C ALA A 80 -15.81 -0.26 -1.04
N TYR A 81 -15.51 1.04 -1.21
CA TYR A 81 -15.43 1.68 -2.52
C TYR A 81 -14.37 1.01 -3.40
N LEU A 82 -13.19 0.72 -2.86
CA LEU A 82 -12.11 0.09 -3.62
C LEU A 82 -12.43 -1.36 -4.01
N ASN A 83 -13.02 -2.14 -3.11
CA ASN A 83 -13.46 -3.51 -3.40
C ASN A 83 -14.49 -3.52 -4.52
N ARG A 84 -15.47 -2.59 -4.48
CA ARG A 84 -16.49 -2.46 -5.51
C ARG A 84 -15.93 -1.95 -6.84
N ALA A 85 -15.07 -0.93 -6.81
CA ALA A 85 -14.39 -0.40 -7.98
C ALA A 85 -13.55 -1.49 -8.68
N GLU A 86 -12.83 -2.31 -7.91
CA GLU A 86 -12.02 -3.38 -8.47
C GLU A 86 -12.88 -4.47 -9.11
N ALA A 87 -13.99 -4.86 -8.48
CA ALA A 87 -14.92 -5.82 -9.08
C ALA A 87 -15.45 -5.32 -10.43
N TYR A 88 -15.79 -4.03 -10.52
CA TYR A 88 -16.19 -3.42 -11.79
C TYR A 88 -15.03 -3.32 -12.79
N ALA A 89 -13.82 -3.00 -12.35
CA ALA A 89 -12.65 -2.97 -13.22
C ALA A 89 -12.34 -4.35 -13.82
N ARG A 90 -12.48 -5.43 -13.03
CA ARG A 90 -12.35 -6.81 -13.52
C ARG A 90 -13.42 -7.17 -14.54
N LYS A 91 -14.68 -6.79 -14.31
CA LYS A 91 -15.74 -6.95 -15.33
C LYS A 91 -15.44 -6.17 -16.60
N SER A 92 -14.84 -4.99 -16.49
CA SER A 92 -14.38 -4.23 -17.66
C SER A 92 -13.27 -4.96 -18.43
N VAL A 93 -12.36 -5.67 -17.75
CA VAL A 93 -11.37 -6.56 -18.38
C VAL A 93 -12.05 -7.69 -19.15
N GLU A 94 -13.15 -8.23 -18.61
CA GLU A 94 -13.97 -9.28 -19.24
C GLU A 94 -14.84 -8.75 -20.40
N GLY A 95 -14.85 -7.44 -20.67
CA GLY A 95 -15.57 -6.82 -21.79
C GLY A 95 -16.87 -6.12 -21.43
N ASP A 96 -17.23 -6.00 -20.15
CA ASP A 96 -18.39 -5.19 -19.72
C ASP A 96 -18.05 -3.69 -19.78
N ALA A 97 -18.41 -3.05 -20.89
CA ALA A 97 -18.18 -1.62 -21.10
C ALA A 97 -18.91 -0.73 -20.08
N ALA A 98 -20.07 -1.16 -19.55
CA ALA A 98 -20.82 -0.39 -18.56
C ALA A 98 -20.17 -0.47 -17.17
N ALA A 99 -19.40 -1.52 -16.89
CA ALA A 99 -18.66 -1.65 -15.63
C ALA A 99 -17.55 -0.61 -15.49
N ALA A 100 -16.90 -0.20 -16.58
CA ALA A 100 -15.83 0.81 -16.54
C ALA A 100 -16.31 2.13 -15.92
N ALA A 101 -17.48 2.61 -16.35
CA ALA A 101 -18.07 3.83 -15.83
C ALA A 101 -18.39 3.75 -14.33
N LYS A 102 -18.82 2.57 -13.85
CA LYS A 102 -19.12 2.35 -12.42
C LYS A 102 -17.85 2.32 -11.57
N ALA A 103 -16.78 1.68 -12.06
CA ALA A 103 -15.48 1.70 -11.38
C ALA A 103 -14.93 3.13 -11.27
N LEU A 104 -14.97 3.89 -12.37
CA LEU A 104 -14.52 5.28 -12.40
C LEU A 104 -15.35 6.17 -11.46
N ALA A 105 -16.66 5.95 -11.36
CA ALA A 105 -17.50 6.67 -10.41
C ALA A 105 -17.03 6.42 -8.96
N ASP A 106 -16.83 5.16 -8.56
CA ASP A 106 -16.37 4.81 -7.21
C ASP A 106 -14.98 5.40 -6.91
N LEU A 107 -14.05 5.31 -7.86
CA LEU A 107 -12.70 5.86 -7.73
C LEU A 107 -12.72 7.39 -7.61
N ASN A 108 -13.53 8.07 -8.41
CA ASN A 108 -13.63 9.52 -8.40
C ASN A 108 -14.29 10.02 -7.11
N THR A 109 -15.34 9.36 -6.62
CA THR A 109 -15.95 9.67 -5.31
C THR A 109 -14.93 9.56 -4.18
N LEU A 110 -14.10 8.50 -4.18
CA LEU A 110 -13.05 8.36 -3.17
C LEU A 110 -11.99 9.46 -3.31
N ARG A 111 -11.44 9.64 -4.51
CA ARG A 111 -10.31 10.55 -4.77
C ARG A 111 -10.65 12.02 -4.58
N GLU A 112 -11.88 12.44 -4.89
CA GLU A 112 -12.33 13.82 -4.65
C GLU A 112 -12.15 14.23 -3.17
N SER A 113 -12.40 13.31 -2.24
CA SER A 113 -12.22 13.55 -0.80
C SER A 113 -10.76 13.44 -0.30
N ARG A 114 -9.81 13.09 -1.18
CA ARG A 114 -8.38 12.93 -0.84
C ARG A 114 -7.50 14.05 -1.36
N TYR A 115 -7.99 14.82 -2.31
CA TYR A 115 -7.26 15.91 -2.93
C TYR A 115 -7.65 17.24 -2.29
N ALA A 116 -6.76 18.23 -2.36
CA ALA A 116 -7.05 19.57 -1.89
C ALA A 116 -8.28 20.15 -2.64
N ASN A 117 -9.06 20.98 -1.96
CA ASN A 117 -10.28 21.55 -2.52
C ASN A 117 -10.03 22.17 -3.90
N SER A 118 -10.89 21.81 -4.87
CA SER A 118 -10.84 22.30 -6.25
C SER A 118 -9.57 21.94 -7.04
N THR A 119 -8.75 21.02 -6.58
CA THR A 119 -7.55 20.55 -7.31
C THR A 119 -7.73 19.20 -8.00
N TYR A 120 -8.76 18.43 -7.60
CA TYR A 120 -9.02 17.13 -8.21
C TYR A 120 -9.65 17.26 -9.59
N SER A 121 -9.06 16.57 -10.57
CA SER A 121 -9.68 16.35 -11.88
C SER A 121 -10.17 14.90 -11.96
N PRO A 122 -11.47 14.64 -12.18
CA PRO A 122 -12.00 13.30 -12.32
C PRO A 122 -11.28 12.52 -13.41
N VAL A 123 -10.90 11.29 -13.10
CA VAL A 123 -10.31 10.37 -14.07
C VAL A 123 -11.43 9.83 -14.96
N SER A 124 -11.21 9.89 -16.28
CA SER A 124 -12.11 9.37 -17.32
C SER A 124 -11.36 8.45 -18.28
N ASP A 125 -12.10 7.79 -19.17
CA ASP A 125 -11.57 7.08 -20.35
C ASP A 125 -10.59 5.93 -20.06
N LEU A 126 -10.60 5.40 -18.83
CA LEU A 126 -9.91 4.16 -18.48
C LEU A 126 -10.87 2.97 -18.59
N GLN A 127 -10.39 1.89 -19.20
CA GLN A 127 -11.13 0.65 -19.35
C GLN A 127 -10.19 -0.56 -19.35
N GLY A 128 -10.76 -1.75 -19.18
CA GLY A 128 -10.05 -3.02 -19.21
C GLY A 128 -8.84 -3.02 -18.27
N GLN A 129 -7.70 -3.50 -18.79
CA GLN A 129 -6.50 -3.70 -17.97
C GLN A 129 -5.96 -2.39 -17.37
N LYS A 130 -6.04 -1.27 -18.11
CA LYS A 130 -5.56 0.04 -17.63
C LYS A 130 -6.38 0.53 -16.43
N LEU A 131 -7.68 0.30 -16.44
CA LEU A 131 -8.57 0.62 -15.32
C LEU A 131 -8.30 -0.26 -14.10
N LEU A 132 -8.05 -1.56 -14.32
CA LEU A 132 -7.69 -2.47 -13.23
C LEU A 132 -6.37 -2.06 -12.58
N GLU A 133 -5.34 -1.76 -13.36
CA GLU A 133 -4.05 -1.27 -12.86
C GLU A 133 -4.20 0.03 -12.06
N PHE A 134 -4.96 0.99 -12.59
CA PHE A 134 -5.23 2.24 -11.89
C PHE A 134 -5.97 2.01 -10.56
N THR A 135 -6.96 1.11 -10.55
CA THR A 135 -7.70 0.73 -9.34
C THR A 135 -6.78 0.11 -8.28
N LEU A 136 -5.91 -0.82 -8.68
CA LEU A 136 -4.96 -1.46 -7.76
C LEU A 136 -3.92 -0.47 -7.22
N GLN A 137 -3.46 0.49 -8.02
CA GLN A 137 -2.60 1.58 -7.54
C GLN A 137 -3.34 2.49 -6.55
N GLU A 138 -4.61 2.78 -6.78
CA GLU A 138 -5.42 3.57 -5.84
C GLU A 138 -5.61 2.83 -4.52
N ARG A 139 -5.84 1.52 -4.59
CA ARG A 139 -5.91 0.66 -3.43
C ARG A 139 -4.60 0.65 -2.64
N GLN A 140 -3.46 0.60 -3.32
CA GLN A 140 -2.16 0.70 -2.68
C GLN A 140 -1.94 2.07 -2.00
N ARG A 141 -2.33 3.18 -2.64
CA ARG A 141 -2.23 4.53 -2.05
C ARG A 141 -3.11 4.68 -0.80
N GLU A 142 -4.35 4.22 -0.89
CA GLU A 142 -5.37 4.41 0.14
C GLU A 142 -5.22 3.43 1.29
N LEU A 143 -4.72 2.21 1.08
CA LEU A 143 -4.57 1.16 2.10
C LEU A 143 -3.11 0.95 2.53
N VAL A 144 -2.21 1.86 2.15
CA VAL A 144 -0.80 1.82 2.58
C VAL A 144 -0.72 1.66 4.10
N TRP A 145 0.08 0.72 4.58
CA TRP A 145 0.29 0.45 6.01
C TRP A 145 -0.95 0.05 6.84
N GLU A 146 -2.06 -0.31 6.20
CA GLU A 146 -3.23 -0.87 6.88
C GLU A 146 -3.24 -2.40 6.80
N ASP A 147 -3.45 -3.05 7.95
CA ASP A 147 -3.95 -4.43 8.15
C ASP A 147 -3.41 -5.51 7.19
N GLY A 148 -2.17 -5.35 6.71
CA GLY A 148 -1.50 -6.30 5.81
C GLY A 148 -2.08 -6.39 4.39
N PHE A 149 -2.92 -5.43 3.95
CA PHE A 149 -3.60 -5.48 2.65
C PHE A 149 -2.67 -5.70 1.48
N ARG A 150 -1.48 -5.09 1.49
CA ARG A 150 -0.53 -5.21 0.39
C ARG A 150 -0.06 -6.65 0.17
N TRP A 151 0.20 -7.40 1.24
CA TRP A 151 0.59 -8.81 1.13
C TRP A 151 -0.52 -9.66 0.51
N ILE A 152 -1.76 -9.42 0.94
CA ILE A 152 -2.95 -10.07 0.40
C ILE A 152 -3.15 -9.71 -1.07
N ASP A 153 -2.99 -8.44 -1.43
CA ASP A 153 -3.09 -7.94 -2.80
C ASP A 153 -2.02 -8.55 -3.70
N ILE A 154 -0.79 -8.74 -3.24
CA ILE A 154 0.27 -9.44 -3.99
C ILE A 154 -0.16 -10.87 -4.31
N LYS A 155 -0.59 -11.61 -3.27
CA LYS A 155 -0.97 -13.02 -3.39
C LYS A 155 -2.17 -13.23 -4.33
N ARG A 156 -3.27 -12.51 -4.11
CA ARG A 156 -4.52 -12.70 -4.89
C ARG A 156 -4.43 -12.22 -6.34
N ASN A 157 -3.44 -11.38 -6.64
CA ASN A 157 -3.19 -10.89 -8.00
C ASN A 157 -2.03 -11.63 -8.69
N HIS A 158 -1.51 -12.70 -8.09
CA HIS A 158 -0.43 -13.51 -8.67
C HIS A 158 0.80 -12.65 -9.05
N LEU A 159 1.16 -11.69 -8.19
CA LEU A 159 2.25 -10.76 -8.47
C LEU A 159 3.57 -11.29 -7.93
N SER A 160 4.65 -11.14 -8.69
CA SER A 160 6.02 -11.32 -8.18
C SER A 160 6.51 -10.10 -7.41
N VAL A 161 7.37 -10.29 -6.42
CA VAL A 161 8.00 -9.21 -5.65
C VAL A 161 9.52 -9.37 -5.72
N THR A 162 10.20 -8.32 -6.16
CA THR A 162 11.67 -8.25 -6.12
C THR A 162 12.10 -7.30 -5.03
N HIS A 163 12.88 -7.80 -4.09
CA HIS A 163 13.45 -7.04 -2.98
C HIS A 163 14.96 -6.93 -3.14
N VAL A 164 15.47 -5.72 -2.95
CA VAL A 164 16.90 -5.46 -2.80
C VAL A 164 17.15 -5.16 -1.34
N TYR A 165 18.00 -5.95 -0.70
CA TYR A 165 18.41 -5.78 0.69
C TYR A 165 19.92 -5.70 0.80
N THR A 166 20.38 -5.11 1.90
CA THR A 166 21.80 -5.05 2.26
C THR A 166 22.02 -5.97 3.45
N ASP A 167 23.01 -6.85 3.38
CA ASP A 167 23.36 -7.74 4.48
C ASP A 167 24.23 -7.04 5.55
N ASP A 168 24.61 -7.79 6.58
CA ASP A 168 25.47 -7.33 7.68
C ASP A 168 26.91 -7.00 7.24
N THR A 169 27.33 -7.46 6.05
CA THR A 169 28.62 -7.12 5.42
C THR A 169 28.56 -5.84 4.59
N GLY A 170 27.35 -5.27 4.40
CA GLY A 170 27.13 -4.11 3.53
C GLY A 170 26.97 -4.49 2.06
N ALA A 171 26.92 -5.77 1.71
CA ALA A 171 26.73 -6.23 0.34
C ALA A 171 25.24 -6.15 -0.03
N SER A 172 24.97 -5.68 -1.26
CA SER A 172 23.62 -5.60 -1.79
C SER A 172 23.23 -6.90 -2.47
N HIS A 173 22.11 -7.47 -2.07
CA HIS A 173 21.52 -8.68 -2.60
C HIS A 173 20.15 -8.40 -3.19
N GLN A 174 19.77 -9.19 -4.18
CA GLN A 174 18.43 -9.16 -4.76
C GLN A 174 17.78 -10.52 -4.61
N TYR A 175 16.54 -10.54 -4.10
CA TYR A 175 15.71 -11.72 -4.04
C TYR A 175 14.38 -11.46 -4.73
N THR A 176 13.95 -12.40 -5.56
CA THR A 176 12.63 -12.34 -6.22
C THR A 176 11.77 -13.48 -5.72
N LEU A 177 10.71 -13.11 -5.00
CA LEU A 177 9.59 -13.99 -4.71
C LEU A 177 8.72 -14.07 -5.97
N LYS A 178 8.69 -15.23 -6.62
CA LYS A 178 7.93 -15.44 -7.85
C LYS A 178 6.44 -15.42 -7.56
N ALA A 179 5.63 -15.09 -8.56
CA ALA A 179 4.19 -15.28 -8.48
C ALA A 179 3.87 -16.73 -8.07
N ASP A 180 2.88 -16.91 -7.19
CA ASP A 180 2.40 -18.20 -6.70
C ASP A 180 3.42 -19.07 -5.93
N ASP A 181 4.53 -18.47 -5.48
CA ASP A 181 5.50 -19.17 -4.65
C ASP A 181 4.89 -19.62 -3.30
N PRO A 182 5.13 -20.86 -2.83
CA PRO A 182 4.65 -21.34 -1.54
C PRO A 182 5.01 -20.43 -0.35
N LEU A 183 6.08 -19.66 -0.45
CA LEU A 183 6.52 -18.70 0.57
C LEU A 183 5.55 -17.52 0.78
N TYR A 184 4.49 -17.39 -0.03
CA TYR A 184 3.38 -16.48 0.29
C TYR A 184 2.52 -16.94 1.48
N ALA A 185 2.62 -18.21 1.87
CA ALA A 185 1.93 -18.76 3.03
C ALA A 185 2.92 -18.99 4.19
N LEU A 186 2.49 -18.64 5.40
CA LEU A 186 3.22 -19.04 6.60
C LEU A 186 3.18 -20.58 6.74
N PRO A 187 4.28 -21.21 7.17
CA PRO A 187 4.29 -22.64 7.42
C PRO A 187 3.34 -22.98 8.56
N ILE A 188 2.70 -24.15 8.47
CA ILE A 188 1.91 -24.68 9.58
C ILE A 188 2.87 -24.95 10.74
N PRO A 189 2.62 -24.42 11.94
CA PRO A 189 3.45 -24.71 13.11
C PRO A 189 3.55 -26.22 13.34
N ALA A 190 4.72 -26.69 13.78
CA ALA A 190 4.96 -28.11 14.00
C ALA A 190 4.17 -28.69 15.19
N SER A 191 3.58 -27.84 16.04
CA SER A 191 2.77 -28.19 17.22
C SER A 191 1.94 -27.00 17.68
#